data_AF-A0A8S3DMY7-F1
#
_entry.id   AF-A0A8S3DMY7-F1
#
_cell.length_a   1.000
_cell.length_b   1.000
_cell.length_c   1.000
_cell.angle_alpha   90.00
_cell.angle_beta   90.00
_cell.angle_gamma   90.00
#
_symmetry.space_group_name_H-M   'P 1'
#
loop_
_entity.id
_entity.type
_entity.pdbx_description
1 polymer ?
#
loop_
_entity_poly.entity_id
_entity_poly.type
_entity_poly.pdbx_seq_one_letter_code
_entity_poly.pdbx_strand_id
1 'polypeptide(L)'
;MSGRSKLSQCKAKLQPTILSTCAPVGSKITEKTRSLVEHINLLNTFIPPVSTKENAEKWFKQAYDIVNDIVDLRKELAHQIALIVDNEIDVLEKESKTIQDKVLQNEIYDVEQIQIVFERDIQQLFEDRKQYLQESVIDQAEATYEQLTNSMYKMLDRLLAFIKTPAEQWDEHQVQLEHVTVQLLDMMRDCRRPHDVQNEKKLNKLDSTLDEMRSAPNETTLSRLLAIAYEQLDTIKA
;
A
#
# COMPACT_ATOMS: atom_id res chain seq x y z
N MET A 1 -29.07 -39.12 29.95
CA MET A 1 -28.44 -38.89 28.61
C MET A 1 -28.94 -37.62 27.89
N SER A 2 -29.51 -36.62 28.58
CA SER A 2 -30.15 -35.44 27.94
C SER A 2 -29.24 -34.20 27.78
N GLY A 3 -28.18 -34.07 28.60
CA GLY A 3 -27.32 -32.87 28.62
C GLY A 3 -26.45 -32.65 27.38
N ARG A 4 -25.94 -33.72 26.74
CA ARG A 4 -25.10 -33.61 25.53
C ARG A 4 -25.86 -33.06 24.32
N SER A 5 -27.18 -33.24 24.26
CA SER A 5 -28.03 -32.74 23.17
C SER A 5 -28.32 -31.24 23.28
N LYS A 6 -28.21 -30.64 24.48
CA LYS A 6 -28.46 -29.21 24.68
C LYS A 6 -27.19 -28.37 24.49
N LEU A 7 -26.04 -28.89 24.90
CA LEU A 7 -24.72 -28.30 24.62
C LEU A 7 -24.41 -28.23 23.11
N SER A 8 -24.81 -29.24 22.33
CA SER A 8 -24.69 -29.18 20.86
C SER A 8 -25.67 -28.19 20.23
N GLN A 9 -26.88 -28.04 20.79
CA GLN A 9 -27.86 -27.03 20.34
C GLN A 9 -27.43 -25.59 20.67
N CYS A 10 -26.74 -25.35 21.78
CA CYS A 10 -26.18 -24.02 22.09
C CYS A 10 -24.97 -23.69 21.21
N LYS A 11 -24.06 -24.66 20.96
CA LYS A 11 -23.01 -24.50 19.92
C LYS A 11 -23.60 -24.15 18.55
N ALA A 12 -24.72 -24.79 18.18
CA ALA A 12 -25.43 -24.54 16.92
C ALA A 12 -26.17 -23.18 16.88
N LYS A 13 -26.45 -22.54 18.02
CA LYS A 13 -27.04 -21.19 18.09
C LYS A 13 -26.00 -20.09 18.17
N LEU A 14 -24.83 -20.37 18.75
CA LEU A 14 -23.79 -19.35 18.88
C LEU A 14 -23.10 -18.99 17.57
N GLN A 15 -22.76 -20.00 16.79
CA GLN A 15 -22.15 -19.81 15.48
C GLN A 15 -22.98 -18.88 14.58
N PRO A 16 -24.31 -19.07 14.40
CA PRO A 16 -25.10 -18.17 13.57
C PRO A 16 -25.27 -16.76 14.14
N THR A 17 -25.30 -16.56 15.46
CA THR A 17 -25.39 -15.23 16.08
C THR A 17 -24.06 -14.46 15.98
N ILE A 18 -22.93 -15.13 16.18
CA ILE A 18 -21.61 -14.56 15.92
C ILE A 18 -21.46 -14.24 14.43
N LEU A 19 -21.85 -15.17 13.55
CA LEU A 19 -21.81 -14.96 12.10
C LEU A 19 -22.69 -13.79 11.65
N SER A 20 -23.91 -13.61 12.20
CA SER A 20 -24.81 -12.53 11.78
C SER A 20 -24.38 -11.16 12.31
N THR A 21 -23.92 -11.09 13.56
CA THR A 21 -23.52 -9.83 14.20
C THR A 21 -22.15 -9.36 13.72
N CYS A 22 -21.23 -10.30 13.48
CA CYS A 22 -19.86 -10.00 13.03
C CYS A 22 -19.71 -9.97 11.50
N ALA A 23 -20.66 -10.49 10.72
CA ALA A 23 -20.65 -10.43 9.26
C ALA A 23 -20.32 -9.05 8.65
N PRO A 24 -20.91 -7.93 9.10
CA PRO A 24 -20.62 -6.62 8.51
C PRO A 24 -19.16 -6.18 8.74
N VAL A 25 -18.59 -6.45 9.92
CA VAL A 25 -17.18 -6.13 10.21
C VAL A 25 -16.25 -7.08 9.44
N GLY A 26 -16.58 -8.37 9.40
CA GLY A 26 -15.87 -9.36 8.59
C GLY A 26 -15.82 -9.01 7.11
N SER A 27 -16.94 -8.54 6.55
CA SER A 27 -17.02 -8.07 5.16
C SER A 27 -16.07 -6.89 4.91
N LYS A 28 -16.06 -5.89 5.78
CA LYS A 28 -15.13 -4.74 5.69
C LYS A 28 -13.66 -5.17 5.76
N ILE A 29 -13.32 -6.14 6.62
CA ILE A 29 -11.96 -6.70 6.70
C ILE A 29 -11.59 -7.38 5.37
N THR A 30 -12.48 -8.17 4.78
CA THR A 30 -12.21 -8.82 3.48
C THR A 30 -12.04 -7.81 2.34
N GLU A 31 -12.81 -6.72 2.36
CA GLU A 31 -12.72 -5.65 1.37
C GLU A 31 -11.38 -4.90 1.49
N LYS A 32 -10.99 -4.51 2.70
CA LYS A 32 -9.69 -3.88 2.96
C LYS A 32 -8.52 -4.81 2.64
N THR A 33 -8.65 -6.10 2.92
CA THR A 33 -7.63 -7.10 2.56
C THR A 33 -7.51 -7.23 1.03
N ARG A 34 -8.63 -7.19 0.30
CA ARG A 34 -8.61 -7.17 -1.18
C ARG A 34 -7.93 -5.91 -1.70
N SER A 35 -8.28 -4.75 -1.14
CA SER A 35 -7.66 -3.47 -1.49
C SER A 35 -6.15 -3.49 -1.22
N LEU A 36 -5.69 -4.10 -0.13
CA LEU A 36 -4.26 -4.30 0.15
C LEU A 36 -3.58 -5.15 -0.93
N VAL A 37 -4.21 -6.26 -1.35
CA VAL A 37 -3.68 -7.12 -2.42
C VAL A 37 -3.62 -6.37 -3.75
N GLU A 38 -4.65 -5.60 -4.08
CA GLU A 38 -4.67 -4.74 -5.27
C GLU A 38 -3.54 -3.70 -5.21
N HIS A 39 -3.34 -3.06 -4.06
CA HIS A 39 -2.27 -2.09 -3.85
C HIS A 39 -0.88 -2.72 -3.92
N ILE A 40 -0.70 -3.96 -3.45
CA ILE A 40 0.52 -4.75 -3.63
C ILE A 40 0.72 -5.08 -5.12
N ASN A 41 -0.34 -5.40 -5.85
CA ASN A 41 -0.24 -5.67 -7.29
C ASN A 41 0.18 -4.45 -8.11
N LEU A 42 -0.06 -3.22 -7.62
CA LEU A 42 0.47 -2.00 -8.24
C LEU A 42 2.00 -1.98 -8.29
N LEU A 43 2.68 -2.72 -7.41
CA LEU A 43 4.14 -2.87 -7.47
C LEU A 43 4.62 -3.51 -8.77
N ASN A 44 3.80 -4.35 -9.41
CA ASN A 44 4.16 -4.92 -10.72
C ASN A 44 4.24 -3.85 -11.82
N THR A 45 3.66 -2.67 -11.58
CA THR A 45 3.68 -1.53 -12.49
C THR A 45 4.77 -0.50 -12.15
N PHE A 46 5.53 -0.72 -11.07
CA PHE A 46 6.69 0.10 -10.71
C PHE A 46 7.84 -0.17 -11.69
N ILE A 47 7.73 0.45 -12.86
CA ILE A 47 8.77 0.50 -13.89
C ILE A 47 9.21 1.97 -14.01
N PRO A 48 10.51 2.26 -14.16
CA PRO A 48 10.99 3.58 -14.53
C PRO A 48 10.18 4.18 -15.69
N PRO A 49 9.76 5.45 -15.63
CA PRO A 49 10.24 6.52 -14.76
C PRO A 49 9.46 6.71 -13.43
N VAL A 50 8.43 5.90 -13.16
CA VAL A 50 7.55 6.08 -11.97
C VAL A 50 8.22 5.56 -10.69
N SER A 51 9.27 4.76 -10.83
CA SER A 51 10.00 4.08 -9.75
C SER A 51 11.00 5.01 -9.04
N THR A 52 10.53 6.14 -8.52
CA THR A 52 11.33 7.06 -7.69
C THR A 52 11.25 6.68 -6.22
N LYS A 53 12.25 7.07 -5.42
CA LYS A 53 12.26 6.85 -3.98
C LYS A 53 11.01 7.42 -3.29
N GLU A 54 10.61 8.63 -3.67
CA GLU A 54 9.44 9.31 -3.10
C GLU A 54 8.15 8.52 -3.37
N ASN A 55 8.00 7.98 -4.58
CA ASN A 55 6.84 7.16 -4.93
C ASN A 55 6.82 5.83 -4.18
N ALA A 56 7.98 5.20 -3.96
CA ALA A 56 8.09 3.98 -3.16
C ALA A 56 7.70 4.22 -1.69
N GLU A 57 8.17 5.32 -1.09
CA GLU A 57 7.81 5.72 0.28
C GLU A 57 6.32 6.07 0.40
N LYS A 58 5.76 6.76 -0.59
CA LYS A 58 4.33 7.07 -0.66
C LYS A 58 3.48 5.82 -0.78
N TRP A 59 3.86 4.88 -1.64
CA TRP A 59 3.19 3.59 -1.78
C TRP A 59 3.21 2.81 -0.47
N PHE A 60 4.36 2.77 0.21
CA PHE A 60 4.51 2.09 1.50
C PHE A 60 3.63 2.71 2.57
N LYS A 61 3.59 4.04 2.67
CA LYS A 61 2.71 4.73 3.63
C LYS A 61 1.24 4.35 3.41
N GLN A 62 0.79 4.35 2.16
CA GLN A 62 -0.58 3.94 1.83
C GLN A 62 -0.86 2.46 2.18
N ALA A 63 0.09 1.57 1.89
CA ALA A 63 -0.04 0.16 2.27
C ALA A 63 -0.10 -0.02 3.79
N TYR A 64 0.72 0.73 4.52
CA TYR A 64 0.77 0.74 5.97
C TYR A 64 -0.54 1.26 6.59
N ASP A 65 -1.11 2.33 6.02
CA ASP A 65 -2.40 2.89 6.43
C ASP A 65 -3.53 1.87 6.24
N ILE A 66 -3.53 1.13 5.11
CA ILE A 66 -4.51 0.05 4.87
C ILE A 66 -4.35 -1.07 5.91
N VAL A 67 -3.12 -1.43 6.29
CA VAL A 67 -2.90 -2.43 7.35
C VAL A 67 -3.39 -1.92 8.71
N ASN A 68 -3.16 -0.64 9.05
CA ASN A 68 -3.70 -0.05 10.28
C ASN A 68 -5.22 -0.09 10.30
N ASP A 69 -5.89 0.26 9.19
CA ASP A 69 -7.34 0.13 9.06
C ASP A 69 -7.82 -1.31 9.33
N ILE A 70 -7.10 -2.32 8.80
CA ILE A 70 -7.41 -3.73 9.03
C ILE A 70 -7.24 -4.09 10.51
N VAL A 71 -6.19 -3.59 11.17
CA VAL A 71 -5.94 -3.81 12.59
C VAL A 71 -7.04 -3.23 13.44
N ASP A 72 -7.47 -2.00 13.16
CA ASP A 72 -8.53 -1.35 13.94
C ASP A 72 -9.89 -2.04 13.72
N LEU A 73 -10.19 -2.48 12.50
CA LEU A 73 -11.38 -3.32 12.24
C LEU A 73 -11.33 -4.66 12.97
N ARG A 74 -10.15 -5.26 13.14
CA ARG A 74 -10.00 -6.51 13.91
C ARG A 74 -10.15 -6.30 15.40
N LYS A 75 -9.69 -5.18 15.95
CA LYS A 75 -9.94 -4.81 17.35
C LYS A 75 -11.42 -4.62 17.61
N GLU A 76 -12.11 -3.93 16.69
CA GLU A 76 -13.57 -3.78 16.75
C GLU A 76 -14.28 -5.13 16.70
N LEU A 77 -13.86 -6.02 15.80
CA LEU A 77 -14.39 -7.38 15.72
C LEU A 77 -14.18 -8.17 17.02
N ALA A 78 -12.97 -8.12 17.59
CA ALA A 78 -12.64 -8.77 18.86
C ALA A 78 -13.52 -8.24 20.00
N HIS A 79 -13.74 -6.92 20.05
CA HIS A 79 -14.63 -6.30 21.03
C HIS A 79 -16.08 -6.79 20.88
N GLN A 80 -16.60 -6.89 19.66
CA GLN A 80 -17.94 -7.43 19.42
C GLN A 80 -18.06 -8.90 19.82
N ILE A 81 -17.02 -9.71 19.55
CA ILE A 81 -16.99 -11.12 19.98
C ILE A 81 -17.00 -11.21 21.50
N ALA A 82 -16.18 -10.40 22.20
CA ALA A 82 -16.16 -10.35 23.65
C ALA A 82 -17.53 -10.02 24.24
N LEU A 83 -18.22 -8.99 23.71
CA LEU A 83 -19.57 -8.65 24.13
C LEU A 83 -20.58 -9.79 23.91
N ILE A 84 -20.47 -10.54 22.81
CA ILE A 84 -21.36 -11.69 22.55
C ILE A 84 -21.07 -12.82 23.55
N VAL A 85 -19.80 -13.07 23.85
CA VAL A 85 -19.37 -14.06 24.84
C VAL A 85 -19.86 -13.68 26.24
N ASP A 86 -19.70 -12.42 26.66
CA ASP A 86 -20.18 -11.92 27.94
C ASP A 86 -21.70 -12.07 28.06
N ASN A 87 -22.45 -11.73 27.01
CA ASN A 87 -23.89 -11.93 26.98
C ASN A 87 -24.29 -13.42 27.08
N GLU A 88 -23.54 -14.33 26.45
CA GLU A 88 -23.80 -15.77 26.59
C GLU A 88 -23.52 -16.25 28.02
N ILE A 89 -22.44 -15.78 28.64
CA ILE A 89 -22.11 -16.09 30.03
C ILE A 89 -23.25 -15.61 30.96
N ASP A 90 -23.75 -14.38 30.77
CA ASP A 90 -24.88 -13.84 31.54
C ASP A 90 -26.16 -14.68 31.38
N VAL A 91 -26.44 -15.16 30.17
CA VAL A 91 -27.60 -16.03 29.90
C VAL A 91 -27.41 -17.38 30.59
N LEU A 92 -26.22 -17.97 30.51
CA LEU A 92 -25.89 -19.25 31.17
C LEU A 92 -26.03 -19.13 32.69
N GLU A 93 -25.58 -18.03 33.29
CA GLU A 93 -25.74 -17.78 34.73
C GLU A 93 -27.22 -17.65 35.14
N LYS A 94 -28.04 -16.95 34.34
CA LYS A 94 -29.48 -16.83 34.59
C LYS A 94 -30.21 -18.16 34.43
N GLU A 95 -29.86 -18.95 33.41
CA GLU A 95 -30.41 -20.30 33.23
C GLU A 95 -30.03 -21.23 34.38
N SER A 96 -28.78 -21.15 34.85
CA SER A 96 -28.29 -21.88 36.03
C SER A 96 -29.16 -21.58 37.26
N LYS A 97 -29.32 -20.29 37.61
CA LYS A 97 -30.17 -19.87 38.74
C LYS A 97 -31.62 -20.34 38.58
N THR A 98 -32.17 -20.22 37.37
CA THR A 98 -33.55 -20.67 37.08
C THR A 98 -33.71 -22.18 37.25
N ILE A 99 -32.71 -22.98 36.86
CA ILE A 99 -32.72 -24.42 37.06
C ILE A 99 -32.64 -24.74 38.57
N GLN A 100 -31.77 -24.05 39.31
CA GLN A 100 -31.65 -24.20 40.76
C GLN A 100 -32.98 -23.92 41.45
N ASP A 101 -33.62 -22.79 41.13
CA ASP A 101 -34.90 -22.37 41.69
C ASP A 101 -36.02 -23.37 41.38
N LYS A 102 -36.08 -23.89 40.14
CA LYS A 102 -37.07 -24.91 39.75
C LYS A 102 -36.85 -26.24 40.45
N VAL A 103 -35.60 -26.64 40.70
CA VAL A 103 -35.31 -27.88 41.42
C VAL A 103 -35.69 -27.74 42.89
N LEU A 104 -35.40 -26.59 43.50
CA LEU A 104 -35.82 -26.26 44.87
C LEU A 104 -37.35 -26.21 45.01
N GLN A 105 -38.07 -25.62 44.06
CA GLN A 105 -39.54 -25.53 44.05
C GLN A 105 -40.25 -26.87 43.92
N ASN A 106 -39.61 -27.90 43.38
CA ASN A 106 -40.26 -29.19 43.19
C ASN A 106 -40.30 -30.04 44.48
N GLU A 107 -39.59 -29.68 45.56
CA GLU A 107 -39.60 -30.37 46.87
C GLU A 107 -39.35 -31.90 46.85
N ILE A 108 -38.84 -32.46 45.74
CA ILE A 108 -38.64 -33.92 45.57
C ILE A 108 -37.37 -34.41 46.31
N TYR A 109 -36.41 -33.54 46.61
CA TYR A 109 -35.12 -33.89 47.20
C TYR A 109 -34.75 -32.97 48.36
N ASP A 110 -33.91 -33.47 49.28
CA ASP A 110 -33.37 -32.72 50.41
C ASP A 110 -32.47 -31.56 49.93
N VAL A 111 -32.57 -30.40 50.58
CA VAL A 111 -31.94 -29.14 50.13
C VAL A 111 -30.42 -29.28 50.05
N GLU A 112 -29.81 -29.97 51.02
CA GLU A 112 -28.36 -30.21 51.06
C GLU A 112 -27.88 -31.11 49.91
N GLN A 113 -28.67 -32.14 49.54
CA GLN A 113 -28.33 -33.05 48.43
C GLN A 113 -28.42 -32.34 47.07
N ILE A 114 -29.43 -31.48 46.89
CA ILE A 114 -29.57 -30.65 45.69
C ILE A 114 -28.36 -29.71 45.56
N GLN A 115 -27.95 -29.09 46.66
CA GLN A 115 -26.86 -28.13 46.66
C GLN A 115 -25.51 -28.77 46.33
N ILE A 116 -25.24 -29.97 46.86
CA ILE A 116 -24.04 -30.76 46.53
C ILE A 116 -23.99 -31.10 45.04
N VAL A 117 -25.10 -31.55 44.45
CA VAL A 117 -25.16 -31.89 43.01
C VAL A 117 -25.02 -30.64 42.16
N PHE A 118 -25.61 -29.53 42.60
CA PHE A 118 -25.54 -28.26 41.87
C PHE A 118 -24.12 -27.69 41.85
N GLU A 119 -23.46 -27.65 43.01
CA GLU A 119 -22.09 -27.15 43.15
C GLU A 119 -21.07 -28.06 42.47
N ARG A 120 -21.19 -29.39 42.62
CA ARG A 120 -20.21 -30.33 42.08
C ARG A 120 -20.37 -30.55 40.58
N ASP A 121 -21.59 -30.80 40.10
CA ASP A 121 -21.79 -31.32 38.75
C ASP A 121 -22.29 -30.23 37.77
N ILE A 122 -23.16 -29.33 38.22
CA ILE A 122 -23.75 -28.30 37.34
C ILE A 122 -22.84 -27.07 37.24
N GLN A 123 -22.34 -26.55 38.37
CA GLN A 123 -21.45 -25.40 38.39
C GLN A 123 -20.13 -25.66 37.64
N GLN A 124 -19.56 -26.85 37.80
CA GLN A 124 -18.34 -27.23 37.11
C GLN A 124 -18.51 -27.25 35.58
N LEU A 125 -19.67 -27.72 35.07
CA LEU A 125 -19.97 -27.67 33.63
C LEU A 125 -20.11 -26.24 33.10
N PHE A 126 -20.58 -25.30 33.92
CA PHE A 126 -20.65 -23.89 33.56
C PHE A 126 -19.27 -23.24 33.53
N GLU A 127 -18.42 -23.52 34.51
CA GLU A 127 -17.03 -23.03 34.52
C GLU A 127 -16.22 -23.59 33.35
N ASP A 128 -16.33 -24.90 33.05
CA ASP A 128 -15.68 -25.50 31.88
C ASP A 128 -16.14 -24.82 30.57
N ARG A 129 -17.42 -24.45 30.49
CA ARG A 129 -17.97 -23.75 29.32
C ARG A 129 -17.48 -22.31 29.21
N LYS A 130 -17.42 -21.59 30.33
CA LYS A 130 -16.91 -20.22 30.42
C LYS A 130 -15.44 -20.16 30.05
N GLN A 131 -14.64 -21.05 30.63
CA GLN A 131 -13.22 -21.19 30.32
C GLN A 131 -13.00 -21.49 28.83
N TYR A 132 -13.79 -22.42 28.25
CA TYR A 132 -13.73 -22.67 26.81
C TYR A 132 -14.04 -21.42 25.97
N LEU A 133 -15.04 -20.62 26.34
CA LEU A 133 -15.39 -19.41 25.59
C LEU A 133 -14.29 -18.34 25.69
N GLN A 134 -13.69 -18.15 26.86
CA GLN A 134 -12.60 -17.20 27.03
C GLN A 134 -11.32 -17.68 26.31
N GLU A 135 -10.81 -18.87 26.65
CA GLU A 135 -9.53 -19.35 26.12
C GLU A 135 -9.61 -19.71 24.63
N SER A 136 -10.65 -20.44 24.21
CA SER A 136 -10.71 -20.97 22.84
C SER A 136 -11.26 -19.97 21.83
N VAL A 137 -12.13 -19.03 22.24
CA VAL A 137 -12.78 -18.11 21.29
C VAL A 137 -12.14 -16.73 21.32
N ILE A 138 -11.81 -16.18 22.48
CA ILE A 138 -11.22 -14.86 22.60
C ILE A 138 -9.70 -14.95 22.45
N ASP A 139 -9.02 -15.62 23.38
CA ASP A 139 -7.55 -15.60 23.43
C ASP A 139 -6.93 -16.18 22.16
N GLN A 140 -7.49 -17.29 21.64
CA GLN A 140 -6.99 -17.88 20.40
C GLN A 140 -7.26 -16.99 19.18
N ALA A 141 -8.40 -16.30 19.11
CA ALA A 141 -8.68 -15.37 18.01
C ALA A 141 -7.73 -14.17 18.07
N GLU A 142 -7.54 -13.56 19.24
CA GLU A 142 -6.60 -12.46 19.45
C GLU A 142 -5.17 -12.86 19.05
N ALA A 143 -4.70 -14.02 19.51
CA ALA A 143 -3.38 -14.53 19.14
C ALA A 143 -3.23 -14.73 17.62
N THR A 144 -4.25 -15.28 16.95
CA THR A 144 -4.21 -15.43 15.48
C THR A 144 -4.22 -14.10 14.76
N TYR A 145 -4.97 -13.11 15.25
CA TYR A 145 -5.00 -11.77 14.66
C TYR A 145 -3.68 -11.05 14.84
N GLU A 146 -3.06 -11.13 16.02
CA GLU A 146 -1.76 -10.53 16.29
C GLU A 146 -0.67 -11.15 15.40
N GLN A 147 -0.63 -12.48 15.27
CA GLN A 147 0.32 -13.16 14.38
C GLN A 147 0.17 -12.72 12.92
N LEU A 148 -1.07 -12.63 12.43
CA LEU A 148 -1.35 -12.24 11.06
C LEU A 148 -1.00 -10.76 10.81
N THR A 149 -1.29 -9.87 11.76
CA THR A 149 -0.90 -8.46 11.71
C THR A 149 0.63 -8.30 11.67
N ASN A 150 1.34 -9.00 12.55
CA ASN A 150 2.81 -8.99 12.59
C ASN A 150 3.41 -9.52 11.29
N SER A 151 2.79 -10.54 10.68
CA SER A 151 3.20 -11.06 9.38
C SER A 151 3.01 -10.02 8.26
N MET A 152 1.89 -9.28 8.26
CA MET A 152 1.60 -8.24 7.28
C MET A 152 2.64 -7.10 7.33
N TYR A 153 2.95 -6.56 8.52
CA TYR A 153 3.97 -5.52 8.66
C TYR A 153 5.35 -5.99 8.19
N LYS A 154 5.78 -7.19 8.63
CA LYS A 154 7.06 -7.77 8.18
C LYS A 154 7.13 -7.93 6.66
N MET A 155 6.01 -8.27 6.02
CA MET A 155 5.96 -8.38 4.57
C MET A 155 6.08 -7.01 3.89
N LEU A 156 5.38 -5.98 4.40
CA LEU A 156 5.50 -4.61 3.90
C LEU A 156 6.93 -4.07 4.04
N ASP A 157 7.58 -4.28 5.17
CA ASP A 157 8.96 -3.82 5.39
C ASP A 157 9.93 -4.46 4.39
N ARG A 158 9.77 -5.77 4.13
CA ARG A 158 10.56 -6.49 3.13
C ARG A 158 10.31 -5.96 1.72
N LEU A 159 9.06 -5.67 1.38
CA LEU A 159 8.71 -5.09 0.07
C LEU A 159 9.33 -3.71 -0.09
N LEU A 160 9.25 -2.84 0.93
CA LEU A 160 9.89 -1.52 0.89
C LEU A 160 11.40 -1.65 0.71
N ALA A 161 12.07 -2.50 1.48
CA ALA A 161 13.51 -2.71 1.35
C ALA A 161 13.90 -3.19 -0.06
N PHE A 162 13.07 -4.04 -0.66
CA PHE A 162 13.27 -4.53 -2.03
C PHE A 162 13.12 -3.43 -3.08
N ILE A 163 12.12 -2.55 -2.97
CA ILE A 163 11.82 -1.52 -3.98
C ILE A 163 12.70 -0.28 -3.81
N LYS A 164 13.07 0.06 -2.58
CA LYS A 164 13.80 1.28 -2.26
C LYS A 164 15.18 1.32 -2.93
N THR A 165 15.90 0.20 -2.92
CA THR A 165 17.27 0.16 -3.48
C THR A 165 17.29 0.40 -5.00
N PRO A 166 16.47 -0.29 -5.81
CA PRO A 166 16.35 0.03 -7.24
C PRO A 166 15.83 1.44 -7.52
N ALA A 167 14.90 1.95 -6.70
CA ALA A 167 14.36 3.29 -6.87
C ALA A 167 15.42 4.38 -6.60
N GLU A 168 16.25 4.21 -5.57
CA GLU A 168 17.38 5.10 -5.27
C GLU A 168 18.42 5.10 -6.41
N GLN A 169 18.74 3.91 -6.95
CA GLN A 169 19.63 3.79 -8.11
C GLN A 169 19.06 4.49 -9.35
N TRP A 170 17.75 4.36 -9.58
CA TRP A 170 17.10 5.05 -10.70
C TRP A 170 17.16 6.57 -10.55
N ASP A 171 16.89 7.10 -9.36
CA ASP A 171 16.97 8.54 -9.09
C ASP A 171 18.40 9.06 -9.33
N GLU A 172 19.43 8.33 -8.91
CA GLU A 172 20.83 8.67 -9.18
C GLU A 172 21.14 8.68 -10.69
N HIS A 173 20.68 7.66 -11.42
CA HIS A 173 20.86 7.59 -12.87
C HIS A 173 20.16 8.72 -13.60
N GLN A 174 18.97 9.14 -13.14
CA GLN A 174 18.26 10.27 -13.73
C GLN A 174 19.06 11.56 -13.60
N VAL A 175 19.61 11.84 -12.41
CA VAL A 175 20.46 13.02 -12.17
C VAL A 175 21.73 12.99 -13.05
N GLN A 176 22.36 11.82 -13.17
CA GLN A 176 23.52 11.66 -14.05
C GLN A 176 23.16 11.90 -15.51
N LEU A 177 22.01 11.40 -15.97
CA LEU A 177 21.55 11.57 -17.35
C LEU A 177 21.25 13.04 -17.66
N GLU A 178 20.64 13.77 -16.73
CA GLU A 178 20.45 15.22 -16.83
C GLU A 178 21.80 15.96 -16.94
N HIS A 179 22.78 15.58 -16.11
CA HIS A 179 24.11 16.18 -16.16
C HIS A 179 24.80 15.95 -17.51
N VAL A 180 24.78 14.71 -18.02
CA VAL A 180 25.34 14.38 -19.34
C VAL A 180 24.61 15.12 -20.46
N THR A 181 23.29 15.27 -20.34
CA THR A 181 22.49 16.02 -21.32
C THR A 181 22.91 17.49 -21.37
N VAL A 182 23.12 18.13 -20.22
CA VAL A 182 23.63 19.51 -20.14
C VAL A 182 25.02 19.62 -20.75
N GLN A 183 25.93 18.70 -20.40
CA GLN A 183 27.28 18.68 -20.99
C GLN A 183 27.25 18.53 -22.52
N LEU A 184 26.41 17.65 -23.05
CA LEU A 184 26.25 17.48 -24.50
C LEU A 184 25.70 18.74 -25.17
N LEU A 185 24.74 19.42 -24.55
CA LEU A 185 24.21 20.69 -25.05
C LEU A 185 25.28 21.78 -25.08
N ASP A 186 26.11 21.86 -24.05
CA ASP A 186 27.22 22.82 -23.98
C ASP A 186 28.28 22.49 -25.04
N MET A 187 28.67 21.22 -25.20
CA MET A 187 29.60 20.79 -26.26
C MET A 187 29.05 21.11 -27.65
N MET A 188 27.76 20.89 -27.91
CA MET A 188 27.14 21.27 -29.18
C MET A 188 27.17 22.78 -29.41
N ARG A 189 26.91 23.57 -28.36
CA ARG A 189 27.01 25.03 -28.42
C ARG A 189 28.43 25.48 -28.71
N ASP A 190 29.42 24.87 -28.06
CA ASP A 190 30.84 25.18 -28.24
C ASP A 190 31.34 24.79 -29.62
N CYS A 191 30.88 23.67 -30.19
CA CYS A 191 31.18 23.27 -31.57
C CYS A 191 30.48 24.18 -32.59
N ARG A 192 29.26 24.63 -32.31
CA ARG A 192 28.48 25.48 -33.21
C ARG A 192 29.00 26.92 -33.25
N ARG A 193 29.41 27.48 -32.11
CA ARG A 193 29.88 28.86 -32.00
C ARG A 193 30.98 29.24 -33.01
N PRO A 194 32.09 28.49 -33.19
CA PRO A 194 33.12 28.84 -34.17
C PRO A 194 32.62 28.73 -35.60
N HIS A 195 31.73 27.78 -35.90
CA HIS A 195 31.11 27.65 -37.21
C HIS A 195 30.23 28.86 -37.52
N ASP A 196 29.40 29.29 -36.57
CA ASP A 196 28.56 30.50 -36.71
C ASP A 196 29.44 31.75 -36.91
N VAL A 197 30.52 31.91 -36.14
CA VAL A 197 31.48 33.02 -36.30
C VAL A 197 32.21 32.97 -37.66
N GLN A 198 32.56 31.77 -38.14
CA GLN A 198 33.19 31.62 -39.46
C GLN A 198 32.23 31.99 -40.59
N ASN A 199 30.96 31.56 -40.49
CA ASN A 199 29.94 31.93 -41.45
C ASN A 199 29.66 33.43 -41.44
N GLU A 200 29.58 34.05 -40.26
CA GLU A 200 29.44 35.51 -40.13
C GLU A 200 30.62 36.24 -40.79
N LYS A 201 31.86 35.79 -40.58
CA LYS A 201 33.04 36.36 -41.27
C LYS A 201 32.97 36.20 -42.79
N LYS A 202 32.55 35.04 -43.30
CA LYS A 202 32.38 34.82 -44.74
C LYS A 202 31.30 35.74 -45.31
N LEU A 203 30.17 35.89 -44.62
CA LEU A 203 29.08 36.80 -44.99
C LEU A 203 29.54 38.26 -45.01
N ASN A 204 30.21 38.73 -43.94
CA ASN A 204 30.74 40.09 -43.88
C ASN A 204 31.75 40.38 -45.01
N LYS A 205 32.56 39.39 -45.40
CA LYS A 205 33.49 39.52 -46.53
C LYS A 205 32.76 39.63 -47.87
N LEU A 206 31.69 38.85 -48.04
CA LEU A 206 30.83 38.95 -49.22
C LEU A 206 30.16 40.32 -49.28
N ASP A 207 29.59 40.80 -48.17
CA ASP A 207 28.97 42.12 -48.08
C ASP A 207 29.95 43.25 -48.41
N SER A 208 31.17 43.20 -47.87
CA SER A 208 32.23 44.17 -48.21
C SER A 208 32.56 44.14 -49.71
N THR A 209 32.63 42.95 -50.32
CA THR A 209 32.90 42.81 -51.76
C THR A 209 31.74 43.37 -52.58
N LEU A 210 30.49 43.17 -52.13
CA LEU A 210 29.29 43.74 -52.77
C LEU A 210 29.24 45.27 -52.66
N ASP A 211 29.65 45.84 -51.53
CA ASP A 211 29.76 47.29 -51.37
C ASP A 211 30.87 47.90 -52.24
N GLU A 212 32.01 47.21 -52.36
CA GLU A 212 33.07 47.58 -53.32
C GLU A 212 32.55 47.56 -54.76
N MET A 213 31.75 46.56 -55.14
CA MET A 213 31.11 46.49 -56.46
C MET A 213 30.17 47.68 -56.72
N ARG A 214 29.40 48.12 -55.72
CA ARG A 214 28.49 49.28 -55.85
C ARG A 214 29.25 50.59 -56.09
N SER A 215 30.50 50.67 -55.63
CA SER A 215 31.38 51.84 -55.80
C SER A 215 32.37 51.72 -56.95
N ALA A 216 32.30 50.66 -57.75
CA ALA A 216 33.32 50.36 -58.76
C ALA A 216 33.36 51.42 -59.89
N PRO A 217 34.55 51.98 -60.23
CA PRO A 217 34.66 53.09 -61.18
C PRO A 217 34.68 52.67 -62.65
N ASN A 218 34.89 51.39 -62.98
CA ASN A 218 34.95 50.89 -64.35
C ASN A 218 34.48 49.43 -64.47
N GLU A 219 34.05 49.05 -65.68
CA GLU A 219 33.43 47.75 -65.98
C GLU A 219 34.39 46.57 -65.75
N THR A 220 35.67 46.75 -66.06
CA THR A 220 36.71 45.73 -65.86
C THR A 220 36.94 45.40 -64.39
N THR A 221 36.87 46.39 -63.49
CA THR A 221 36.97 46.15 -62.04
C THR A 221 35.69 45.52 -61.50
N LEU A 222 34.53 45.90 -62.03
CA LEU A 222 33.24 45.30 -61.66
C LEU A 222 33.17 43.81 -62.02
N SER A 223 33.57 43.42 -63.24
CA SER A 223 33.60 42.01 -63.65
C SER A 223 34.54 41.16 -62.80
N ARG A 224 35.68 41.73 -62.38
CA ARG A 224 36.63 41.04 -61.50
C ARG A 224 36.06 40.85 -60.08
N LEU A 225 35.45 41.88 -59.52
CA LEU A 225 34.82 41.80 -58.19
C LEU A 225 33.62 40.85 -58.17
N LEU A 226 32.84 40.82 -59.26
CA LEU A 226 31.74 39.87 -59.44
C LEU A 226 32.23 38.41 -59.45
N ALA A 227 33.33 38.11 -60.13
CA ALA A 227 33.93 36.77 -60.10
C ALA A 227 34.37 36.36 -58.68
N ILE A 228 34.94 37.29 -57.91
CA ILE A 228 35.35 37.07 -56.51
C ILE A 228 34.12 36.84 -55.61
N ALA A 229 33.02 37.58 -55.83
CA ALA A 229 31.78 37.41 -55.08
C ALA A 229 31.12 36.05 -55.35
N TYR A 230 31.15 35.56 -56.59
CA TYR A 230 30.66 34.23 -56.94
C TYR A 230 31.49 33.12 -56.27
N GLU A 231 32.81 33.24 -56.29
CA GLU A 231 33.71 32.28 -55.61
C GLU A 231 33.45 32.25 -54.09
N GLN A 232 33.26 33.43 -53.47
CA GLN A 232 32.91 33.51 -52.04
C GLN A 232 31.53 32.91 -51.76
N LEU A 233 30.54 33.11 -52.62
CA LEU A 233 29.21 32.51 -52.50
C LEU A 233 29.26 30.98 -52.57
N ASP A 234 30.08 30.43 -53.48
CA ASP A 234 30.26 28.98 -53.61
C ASP A 234 30.91 28.39 -52.35
N THR A 235 31.86 29.10 -51.72
CA THR A 235 32.47 28.68 -50.43
C THR A 235 31.57 28.84 -49.20
N ILE A 236 30.44 29.56 -49.31
CA ILE A 236 29.43 29.69 -48.25
C ILE A 236 28.34 28.62 -48.41
N LYS A 237 28.04 28.22 -49.66
CA LYS A 237 27.04 27.19 -49.97
C LYS A 237 27.54 25.77 -49.75
N ALA A 238 28.86 25.55 -49.90
CA ALA A 238 29.52 24.27 -49.62
C ALA A 238 29.71 24.07 -48.11
#